data_AF-A0AAE0KZV2-F1
#
_entry.id   AF-A0AAE0KZV2-F1
#
_cell.length_a   1.000
_cell.length_b   1.000
_cell.length_c   1.000
_cell.angle_alpha   90.00
_cell.angle_beta   90.00
_cell.angle_gamma   90.00
#
_symmetry.space_group_name_H-M   'P 1'
#
loop_
_entity.id
_entity.type
_entity.pdbx_description
1 polymer ?
#
loop_
_entity_poly.entity_id
_entity_poly.type
_entity_poly.pdbx_seq_one_letter_code
_entity_poly.pdbx_strand_id
1 'polypeptide(L)'
;AAEAQKLFLQARQLPGSQTLMGAGPALLERQGTPVTVSAPEPAREKASQSEAEAKQLVALPAHEVATPTPEAAARMGAKAGGVQYAMGSALVQPGAAAAERFGCAEPTTTGHREVKAALRMRRLQRMTQMGKCTIVELRRSFLAGARNKAIVEQAVDGDGHRPDLSITIEELERRFRIVLRQLPADAFQEAVGVLTERVVCAMDPTWWLGGVQWPAVVAALALLCHGNLDTRLRLAFEALLFSATGSPVAMDGSPSVPSAMASQHIRYLKSVLDAPLDGSLQLVPSPSSSAEPVDLHKYKSMLQKAFPFLVLVERLEQVEHTPQSMACSVCAGAVQGPYFTCLNVYPKFSLCCHCYASGMIPVRFQGHQSFIFREHMEEPIAGRFFKFVTGWR
;
A
#
# COMPACT_ATOMS: atom_id res chain seq x y z
N ALA A 1 4.59 -14.96 15.81
CA ALA A 1 4.40 -13.50 15.74
C ALA A 1 5.69 -12.76 16.13
N ALA A 2 5.83 -12.20 17.36
CA ALA A 2 7.00 -11.39 17.75
C ALA A 2 8.35 -12.10 17.56
N GLU A 3 8.41 -13.41 17.83
CA GLU A 3 9.62 -14.22 17.61
C GLU A 3 9.98 -14.41 16.13
N ALA A 4 8.99 -14.55 15.25
CA ALA A 4 9.21 -14.58 13.80
C ALA A 4 9.68 -13.21 13.27
N GLN A 5 9.14 -12.11 13.81
CA GLN A 5 9.60 -10.75 13.51
C GLN A 5 11.07 -10.54 13.98
N LYS A 6 11.43 -11.07 15.15
CA LYS A 6 12.81 -11.09 15.66
C LYS A 6 13.74 -11.89 14.73
N LEU A 7 13.36 -13.09 14.32
CA LEU A 7 14.15 -13.93 13.39
C LEU A 7 14.33 -13.25 12.02
N PHE A 8 13.28 -12.64 11.47
CA PHE A 8 13.36 -11.89 10.21
C PHE A 8 14.31 -10.68 10.32
N LEU A 9 14.25 -9.93 11.43
CA LEU A 9 15.16 -8.81 11.68
C LEU A 9 16.61 -9.27 11.90
N GLN A 10 16.84 -10.42 12.54
CA GLN A 10 18.18 -11.01 12.69
C GLN A 10 18.76 -11.49 11.35
N ALA A 11 17.96 -12.15 10.51
CA ALA A 11 18.39 -12.56 9.16
C ALA A 11 18.79 -11.36 8.29
N ARG A 12 18.10 -10.23 8.42
CA ARG A 12 18.38 -8.98 7.71
C ARG A 12 19.62 -8.21 8.24
N GLN A 13 20.18 -8.61 9.39
CA GLN A 13 21.36 -7.96 9.99
C GLN A 13 22.71 -8.63 9.63
N LEU A 14 22.73 -9.70 8.83
CA LEU A 14 23.96 -10.37 8.42
C LEU A 14 24.60 -9.67 7.19
N PRO A 15 25.81 -9.05 7.33
CA PRO A 15 26.46 -8.36 6.23
C PRO A 15 27.23 -9.35 5.33
N GLY A 16 26.54 -9.96 4.37
CA GLY A 16 27.22 -10.79 3.35
C GLY A 16 26.35 -11.89 2.75
N SER A 17 25.56 -11.54 1.73
CA SER A 17 24.96 -12.51 0.80
C SER A 17 24.69 -11.86 -0.56
N GLN A 18 25.75 -11.34 -1.18
CA GLN A 18 25.74 -11.17 -2.64
C GLN A 18 26.05 -12.53 -3.29
N THR A 19 25.24 -12.90 -4.27
CA THR A 19 25.61 -13.77 -5.40
C THR A 19 26.31 -15.10 -5.07
N LEU A 20 25.52 -16.19 -4.95
CA LEU A 20 26.02 -17.54 -5.23
C LEU A 20 25.10 -18.24 -6.23
N MET A 21 25.50 -18.25 -7.50
CA MET A 21 24.90 -19.13 -8.51
C MET A 21 25.57 -20.50 -8.48
N GLY A 22 24.79 -21.55 -8.69
CA GLY A 22 25.26 -22.81 -9.26
C GLY A 22 25.98 -23.78 -8.32
N ALA A 23 25.21 -24.59 -7.58
CA ALA A 23 25.58 -25.95 -7.21
C ALA A 23 24.30 -26.78 -6.94
N GLY A 24 23.95 -27.69 -7.84
CA GLY A 24 22.93 -28.71 -7.58
C GLY A 24 23.58 -29.98 -7.02
N PRO A 25 23.07 -30.58 -5.93
CA PRO A 25 23.59 -31.86 -5.45
C PRO A 25 23.15 -33.00 -6.40
N ALA A 26 24.09 -33.86 -6.79
CA ALA A 26 23.84 -35.02 -7.64
C ALA A 26 23.19 -36.19 -6.86
N LEU A 27 22.55 -37.11 -7.59
CA LEU A 27 21.99 -38.34 -7.03
C LEU A 27 23.08 -39.30 -6.53
N LEU A 28 22.71 -40.15 -5.56
CA LEU A 28 23.38 -41.42 -5.31
C LEU A 28 22.87 -42.48 -6.28
N GLU A 29 23.78 -43.20 -6.93
CA GLU A 29 23.46 -44.26 -7.89
C GLU A 29 23.08 -45.60 -7.23
N ARG A 30 22.32 -46.43 -7.96
CA ARG A 30 22.49 -47.90 -7.87
C ARG A 30 22.14 -48.66 -9.16
N GLN A 31 23.18 -48.87 -9.97
CA GLN A 31 23.48 -50.10 -10.74
C GLN A 31 22.42 -50.65 -11.73
N GLY A 32 22.73 -50.57 -13.03
CA GLY A 32 22.14 -51.37 -14.11
C GLY A 32 23.13 -51.51 -15.28
N THR A 33 23.39 -52.73 -15.75
CA THR A 33 24.50 -53.09 -16.66
C THR A 33 24.20 -52.86 -18.17
N PRO A 34 25.22 -52.87 -19.06
CA PRO A 34 25.24 -51.98 -20.23
C PRO A 34 24.94 -52.64 -21.59
N VAL A 35 24.83 -51.79 -22.62
CA VAL A 35 25.11 -52.13 -24.03
C VAL A 35 26.12 -51.11 -24.58
N THR A 36 27.16 -51.60 -25.26
CA THR A 36 28.21 -50.80 -25.92
C THR A 36 27.87 -50.51 -27.39
N VAL A 37 28.46 -49.44 -27.97
CA VAL A 37 29.29 -49.46 -29.21
C VAL A 37 29.62 -48.04 -29.71
N SER A 38 30.91 -47.80 -30.01
CA SER A 38 31.54 -46.77 -30.87
C SER A 38 31.32 -45.25 -30.69
N ALA A 39 32.43 -44.56 -30.36
CA ALA A 39 32.86 -43.25 -30.90
C ALA A 39 33.96 -43.51 -31.99
N PRO A 40 34.77 -42.57 -32.57
CA PRO A 40 35.02 -41.11 -32.35
C PRO A 40 34.65 -40.25 -33.61
N GLU A 41 35.22 -39.11 -34.05
CA GLU A 41 36.36 -38.20 -33.71
C GLU A 41 36.01 -36.71 -34.08
N PRO A 42 36.87 -35.68 -33.84
CA PRO A 42 36.44 -34.27 -33.69
C PRO A 42 37.08 -33.21 -34.64
N ALA A 43 36.74 -31.94 -34.40
CA ALA A 43 37.50 -30.72 -34.74
C ALA A 43 37.49 -29.79 -33.49
N ARG A 44 38.58 -29.14 -33.02
CA ARG A 44 39.41 -28.06 -33.60
C ARG A 44 38.62 -26.74 -33.83
N GLU A 45 39.10 -25.54 -33.47
CA GLU A 45 40.39 -25.13 -32.87
C GLU A 45 40.32 -23.72 -32.19
N LYS A 46 41.21 -23.49 -31.20
CA LYS A 46 41.87 -22.21 -30.78
C LYS A 46 41.11 -20.85 -30.84
N ALA A 47 41.03 -20.18 -29.68
CA ALA A 47 41.39 -18.76 -29.55
C ALA A 47 41.97 -18.48 -28.15
N SER A 48 42.57 -17.30 -27.91
CA SER A 48 43.44 -17.02 -26.75
C SER A 48 43.73 -15.51 -26.59
N GLN A 49 44.24 -15.11 -25.40
CA GLN A 49 44.91 -13.81 -25.12
C GLN A 49 43.98 -12.55 -25.11
N SER A 50 44.28 -11.43 -24.40
CA SER A 50 45.43 -11.07 -23.55
C SER A 50 45.07 -10.15 -22.35
N GLU A 51 46.02 -10.12 -21.41
CA GLU A 51 46.54 -9.03 -20.54
C GLU A 51 46.40 -7.55 -21.01
N ALA A 52 46.64 -6.49 -20.20
CA ALA A 52 46.70 -6.32 -18.72
C ALA A 52 46.91 -4.82 -18.29
N GLU A 53 46.74 -4.57 -16.97
CA GLU A 53 47.49 -3.61 -16.12
C GLU A 53 47.30 -2.05 -16.16
N ALA A 54 47.76 -1.47 -15.03
CA ALA A 54 48.06 -0.06 -14.71
C ALA A 54 46.92 0.96 -14.46
N LYS A 55 47.10 2.02 -13.65
CA LYS A 55 47.57 2.22 -12.23
C LYS A 55 47.73 3.74 -11.95
N GLN A 56 47.79 4.11 -10.66
CA GLN A 56 48.12 5.45 -10.09
C GLN A 56 47.06 6.56 -10.32
N LEU A 57 46.65 7.39 -9.34
CA LEU A 57 47.25 8.03 -8.14
C LEU A 57 47.91 9.39 -8.39
N VAL A 58 47.18 10.46 -8.05
CA VAL A 58 47.69 11.72 -7.47
C VAL A 58 46.69 12.15 -6.38
N ALA A 59 47.13 12.84 -5.32
CA ALA A 59 46.28 13.22 -4.20
C ALA A 59 46.64 14.60 -3.63
N LEU A 60 45.61 15.30 -3.11
CA LEU A 60 45.70 16.44 -2.17
C LEU A 60 46.34 17.74 -2.75
N PRO A 61 46.26 18.90 -2.07
CA PRO A 61 45.76 19.17 -0.71
C PRO A 61 44.55 20.11 -0.60
N ALA A 62 44.12 20.34 0.65
CA ALA A 62 43.09 21.30 1.02
C ALA A 62 43.65 22.73 1.19
N HIS A 63 42.76 23.72 1.34
CA HIS A 63 43.09 25.03 1.89
C HIS A 63 41.98 25.54 2.82
N GLU A 64 42.37 26.42 3.75
CA GLU A 64 41.59 26.81 4.93
C GLU A 64 40.90 28.19 4.83
N VAL A 65 39.90 28.37 5.71
CA VAL A 65 39.46 29.65 6.34
C VAL A 65 39.00 30.81 5.44
N ALA A 66 37.72 31.19 5.61
CA ALA A 66 37.33 32.55 6.01
C ALA A 66 35.83 32.65 6.35
N THR A 67 35.49 33.24 7.50
CA THR A 67 34.16 33.80 7.79
C THR A 67 34.23 35.34 7.78
N PRO A 68 33.15 36.03 7.38
CA PRO A 68 32.94 37.42 7.76
C PRO A 68 31.67 37.61 8.60
N THR A 69 31.80 38.30 9.72
CA THR A 69 30.69 38.82 10.54
C THR A 69 30.14 40.15 9.98
N PRO A 70 28.93 40.58 10.38
CA PRO A 70 28.28 41.76 9.80
C PRO A 70 28.67 43.07 10.51
N GLU A 71 29.04 44.11 9.76
CA GLU A 71 28.76 45.54 10.02
C GLU A 71 29.40 46.48 8.98
N ALA A 72 28.63 46.88 7.94
CA ALA A 72 28.93 48.06 7.10
C ALA A 72 27.72 48.47 6.24
N ALA A 73 27.71 49.72 5.75
CA ALA A 73 26.83 50.27 4.70
C ALA A 73 25.35 50.62 5.05
N ALA A 74 25.08 51.11 6.26
CA ALA A 74 23.89 51.94 6.48
C ALA A 74 24.14 53.40 6.03
N ARG A 75 23.68 53.78 4.81
CA ARG A 75 23.30 55.17 4.41
C ARG A 75 22.98 55.29 2.91
N MET A 76 21.69 55.43 2.59
CA MET A 76 21.07 56.29 1.56
C MET A 76 19.59 55.89 1.49
N GLY A 77 18.66 56.83 1.41
CA GLY A 77 17.24 56.49 1.47
C GLY A 77 16.31 57.52 0.86
N ALA A 78 15.20 57.05 0.29
CA ALA A 78 14.03 57.86 -0.03
C ALA A 78 12.77 56.99 -0.17
N LYS A 79 11.73 57.38 0.58
CA LYS A 79 10.28 57.17 0.37
C LYS A 79 9.83 56.16 -0.72
N ALA A 80 9.29 55.03 -0.28
CA ALA A 80 8.10 54.42 -0.89
C ALA A 80 7.17 53.94 0.23
N GLY A 81 5.86 54.22 0.13
CA GLY A 81 4.89 53.88 1.17
C GLY A 81 4.44 52.43 1.10
N GLY A 82 5.06 51.56 1.90
CA GLY A 82 4.64 50.16 2.07
C GLY A 82 4.06 49.91 3.45
N VAL A 83 2.83 49.39 3.53
CA VAL A 83 2.25 48.91 4.79
C VAL A 83 3.02 47.66 5.22
N GLN A 84 3.83 47.80 6.27
CA GLN A 84 4.54 46.68 6.86
C GLN A 84 3.56 45.74 7.59
N TYR A 85 3.05 44.73 6.88
CA TYR A 85 2.52 43.54 7.53
C TYR A 85 3.66 42.86 8.28
N ALA A 86 3.69 43.05 9.60
CA ALA A 86 4.67 42.41 10.46
C ALA A 86 4.52 40.88 10.36
N MET A 87 5.46 40.24 9.67
CA MET A 87 5.61 38.78 9.59
C MET A 87 6.13 38.20 10.93
N GLY A 88 5.47 38.57 12.03
CA GLY A 88 5.60 37.94 13.33
C GLY A 88 4.94 36.56 13.32
N SER A 89 5.50 35.64 12.53
CA SER A 89 5.07 34.24 12.46
C SER A 89 5.51 33.50 13.72
N ALA A 90 4.97 33.91 14.88
CA ALA A 90 5.02 33.12 16.09
C ALA A 90 4.43 31.74 15.78
N LEU A 91 5.21 30.68 16.04
CA LEU A 91 4.78 29.29 15.90
C LEU A 91 3.79 28.94 17.02
N VAL A 92 2.58 29.47 16.88
CA VAL A 92 1.43 29.23 17.75
C VAL A 92 1.09 27.74 17.68
N GLN A 93 1.60 26.97 18.64
CA GLN A 93 1.53 25.52 18.65
C GLN A 93 0.05 25.07 18.57
N PRO A 94 -0.36 24.34 17.52
CA PRO A 94 -1.76 24.07 17.27
C PRO A 94 -2.37 23.19 18.36
N GLY A 95 -3.60 23.49 18.76
CA GLY A 95 -4.27 22.76 19.83
C GLY A 95 -4.78 21.41 19.35
N ALA A 96 -4.41 20.33 20.03
CA ALA A 96 -5.13 19.07 19.91
C ALA A 96 -6.42 19.18 20.76
N ALA A 97 -7.58 19.02 20.13
CA ALA A 97 -8.84 18.82 20.85
C ALA A 97 -9.16 17.32 20.94
N ALA A 98 -9.84 16.93 22.03
CA ALA A 98 -10.28 15.56 22.23
C ALA A 98 -11.19 15.11 21.06
N ALA A 99 -11.02 13.84 20.64
CA ALA A 99 -11.71 13.24 19.51
C ALA A 99 -13.25 13.39 19.56
N GLU A 100 -13.84 13.29 20.76
CA GLU A 100 -15.27 13.44 21.01
C GLU A 100 -15.82 14.86 20.73
N ARG A 101 -14.95 15.87 20.60
CA ARG A 101 -15.35 17.25 20.30
C ARG A 101 -15.59 17.48 18.80
N PHE A 102 -15.34 16.49 17.94
CA PHE A 102 -15.50 16.56 16.47
C PHE A 102 -16.80 15.88 16.03
N GLY A 103 -17.76 16.67 15.55
CA GLY A 103 -19.01 16.21 14.94
C GLY A 103 -19.06 16.46 13.42
N CYS A 104 -19.94 15.72 12.75
CA CYS A 104 -20.22 15.85 11.32
C CYS A 104 -21.53 16.63 11.11
N ALA A 105 -21.56 17.56 10.15
CA ALA A 105 -22.75 18.34 9.80
C ALA A 105 -23.79 17.53 9.02
N GLU A 106 -23.33 16.54 8.26
CA GLU A 106 -24.13 15.71 7.35
C GLU A 106 -23.64 14.25 7.40
N PRO A 107 -24.50 13.25 7.14
CA PRO A 107 -24.09 11.83 7.06
C PRO A 107 -23.06 11.51 5.98
N THR A 108 -22.87 12.43 5.03
CA THR A 108 -21.88 12.38 3.94
C THR A 108 -20.50 12.88 4.33
N THR A 109 -20.36 13.55 5.47
CA THR A 109 -19.06 14.05 5.98
C THR A 109 -18.32 12.91 6.67
N THR A 110 -17.16 12.53 6.13
CA THR A 110 -16.31 11.46 6.66
C THR A 110 -15.76 11.85 8.03
N GLY A 111 -15.97 11.01 9.05
CA GLY A 111 -15.59 11.32 10.43
C GLY A 111 -14.07 11.33 10.63
N HIS A 112 -13.57 12.13 11.58
CA HIS A 112 -12.12 12.33 11.76
C HIS A 112 -11.32 11.02 11.98
N ARG A 113 -11.93 9.99 12.59
CA ARG A 113 -11.33 8.66 12.77
C ARG A 113 -11.19 7.91 11.44
N GLU A 114 -12.17 8.05 10.56
CA GLU A 114 -12.19 7.45 9.22
C GLU A 114 -11.20 8.15 8.29
N VAL A 115 -11.09 9.49 8.36
CA VAL A 115 -10.03 10.24 7.67
C VAL A 115 -8.64 9.80 8.14
N LYS A 116 -8.47 9.52 9.45
CA LYS A 116 -7.23 8.98 10.00
C LYS A 116 -6.89 7.58 9.47
N ALA A 117 -7.89 6.70 9.32
CA ALA A 117 -7.72 5.39 8.72
C ALA A 117 -7.41 5.47 7.21
N ALA A 118 -8.12 6.32 6.45
CA ALA A 118 -7.84 6.58 5.04
C ALA A 118 -6.39 7.07 4.84
N LEU A 119 -5.92 8.02 5.64
CA LEU A 119 -4.53 8.52 5.56
C LEU A 119 -3.48 7.45 5.94
N ARG A 120 -3.79 6.53 6.86
CA ARG A 120 -2.94 5.35 7.14
C ARG A 120 -2.84 4.44 5.92
N MET A 121 -3.98 4.11 5.30
CA MET A 121 -4.00 3.29 4.07
C MET A 121 -3.28 3.99 2.92
N ARG A 122 -3.46 5.31 2.72
CA ARG A 122 -2.69 6.11 1.75
C ARG A 122 -1.19 6.20 2.10
N ARG A 123 -0.76 6.05 3.36
CA ARG A 123 0.68 5.89 3.72
C ARG A 123 1.18 4.50 3.34
N LEU A 124 0.45 3.44 3.67
CA LEU A 124 0.80 2.06 3.30
C LEU A 124 0.91 1.87 1.77
N GLN A 125 -0.05 2.39 1.00
CA GLN A 125 -0.03 2.37 -0.47
C GLN A 125 1.16 3.13 -1.09
N ARG A 126 1.71 4.14 -0.39
CA ARG A 126 2.89 4.87 -0.84
C ARG A 126 4.19 4.13 -0.49
N MET A 127 4.28 3.56 0.71
CA MET A 127 5.44 2.74 1.11
C MET A 127 5.58 1.49 0.23
N THR A 128 4.47 0.80 -0.01
CA THR A 128 4.41 -0.42 -0.85
C THR A 128 4.28 -0.14 -2.35
N GLN A 129 4.10 1.14 -2.74
CA GLN A 129 3.80 1.60 -4.11
C GLN A 129 2.57 0.93 -4.78
N MET A 130 1.78 0.12 -4.05
CA MET A 130 0.56 -0.54 -4.54
C MET A 130 -0.48 0.45 -5.07
N GLY A 131 -0.47 1.69 -4.59
CA GLY A 131 -1.28 2.79 -5.15
C GLY A 131 -0.93 3.22 -6.58
N LYS A 132 0.04 2.56 -7.23
CA LYS A 132 0.34 2.66 -8.67
C LYS A 132 0.05 1.37 -9.45
N CYS A 133 -0.12 0.23 -8.77
CA CYS A 133 -0.47 -1.04 -9.38
C CYS A 133 -1.95 -1.04 -9.78
N THR A 134 -2.28 -1.39 -11.02
CA THR A 134 -3.68 -1.57 -11.42
C THR A 134 -4.23 -2.92 -10.94
N ILE A 135 -5.53 -2.95 -10.59
CA ILE A 135 -6.29 -4.18 -10.29
C ILE A 135 -6.14 -5.23 -11.42
N VAL A 136 -6.00 -4.79 -12.68
CA VAL A 136 -5.80 -5.65 -13.85
C VAL A 136 -4.44 -6.35 -13.82
N GLU A 137 -3.38 -5.67 -13.38
CA GLU A 137 -2.05 -6.26 -13.25
C GLU A 137 -1.99 -7.28 -12.11
N LEU A 138 -2.56 -6.97 -10.93
CA LEU A 138 -2.67 -7.92 -9.82
C LEU A 138 -3.47 -9.17 -10.23
N ARG A 139 -4.59 -8.99 -10.93
CA ARG A 139 -5.42 -10.11 -11.44
C ARG A 139 -4.66 -10.96 -12.46
N ARG A 140 -3.84 -10.35 -13.32
CA ARG A 140 -3.03 -11.05 -14.33
C ARG A 140 -1.87 -11.83 -13.70
N SER A 141 -1.15 -11.25 -12.74
CA SER A 141 0.05 -11.88 -12.16
C SER A 141 -0.27 -13.02 -11.19
N PHE A 142 -1.36 -12.91 -10.41
CA PHE A 142 -1.74 -13.95 -9.46
C PHE A 142 -2.83 -14.89 -9.98
N LEU A 143 -4.02 -14.37 -10.31
CA LEU A 143 -5.15 -15.24 -10.67
C LEU A 143 -4.94 -15.92 -12.02
N ALA A 144 -4.59 -15.18 -13.09
CA ALA A 144 -4.51 -15.77 -14.43
C ALA A 144 -3.49 -16.91 -14.55
N GLY A 145 -2.29 -16.76 -13.96
CA GLY A 145 -1.29 -17.85 -13.89
C GLY A 145 -1.79 -19.06 -13.09
N ALA A 146 -2.46 -18.81 -11.96
CA ALA A 146 -3.05 -19.87 -11.15
C ALA A 146 -4.21 -20.61 -11.84
N ARG A 147 -5.01 -19.94 -12.68
CA ARG A 147 -6.05 -20.60 -13.49
C ARG A 147 -5.44 -21.70 -14.35
N ASN A 148 -4.34 -21.39 -15.03
CA ASN A 148 -3.67 -22.32 -15.93
C ASN A 148 -3.07 -23.51 -15.16
N LYS A 149 -2.46 -23.28 -13.99
CA LYS A 149 -1.96 -24.37 -13.11
C LYS A 149 -3.11 -25.27 -12.64
N ALA A 150 -4.17 -24.68 -12.07
CA ALA A 150 -5.31 -25.44 -11.54
C ALA A 150 -6.05 -26.25 -12.62
N ILE A 151 -6.15 -25.74 -13.86
CA ILE A 151 -6.73 -26.49 -15.00
C ILE A 151 -5.85 -27.70 -15.37
N VAL A 152 -4.53 -27.57 -15.33
CA VAL A 152 -3.61 -28.69 -15.58
C VAL A 152 -3.69 -29.74 -14.46
N GLU A 153 -3.70 -29.31 -13.20
CA GLU A 153 -3.79 -30.23 -12.05
C GLU A 153 -5.14 -30.98 -12.04
N GLN A 154 -6.26 -30.27 -12.27
CA GLN A 154 -7.59 -30.91 -12.42
C GLN A 154 -7.67 -31.89 -13.61
N ALA A 155 -6.89 -31.67 -14.67
CA ALA A 155 -6.82 -32.57 -15.83
C ALA A 155 -5.89 -33.79 -15.64
N VAL A 156 -5.04 -33.78 -14.60
CA VAL A 156 -4.09 -34.86 -14.30
C VAL A 156 -4.58 -35.73 -13.14
N ASP A 157 -5.02 -35.12 -12.03
CA ASP A 157 -5.24 -35.86 -10.78
C ASP A 157 -6.58 -36.62 -10.74
N GLY A 158 -7.61 -36.15 -11.47
CA GLY A 158 -8.90 -36.82 -11.68
C GLY A 158 -9.82 -37.00 -10.46
N ASP A 159 -9.27 -37.13 -9.26
CA ASP A 159 -9.94 -37.56 -8.01
C ASP A 159 -10.50 -36.39 -7.18
N GLY A 160 -10.82 -35.26 -7.83
CA GLY A 160 -11.44 -34.10 -7.18
C GLY A 160 -10.60 -33.41 -6.09
N HIS A 161 -9.30 -33.71 -5.98
CA HIS A 161 -8.43 -33.12 -4.97
C HIS A 161 -8.38 -31.59 -5.13
N ARG A 162 -8.49 -30.87 -4.01
CA ARG A 162 -8.43 -29.42 -4.00
C ARG A 162 -6.97 -29.00 -4.21
N PRO A 163 -6.62 -28.28 -5.29
CA PRO A 163 -5.23 -27.94 -5.58
C PRO A 163 -4.64 -27.13 -4.44
N ASP A 164 -3.37 -27.40 -4.09
CA ASP A 164 -2.70 -26.61 -3.07
C ASP A 164 -2.51 -25.17 -3.57
N LEU A 165 -3.05 -24.24 -2.79
CA LEU A 165 -2.98 -22.80 -3.05
C LEU A 165 -1.87 -22.13 -2.23
N SER A 166 -0.97 -22.90 -1.64
CA SER A 166 0.32 -22.41 -1.18
C SER A 166 1.23 -22.04 -2.37
N ILE A 167 2.11 -21.07 -2.14
CA ILE A 167 3.29 -20.82 -2.99
C ILE A 167 4.49 -20.52 -2.10
N THR A 168 5.69 -20.82 -2.57
CA THR A 168 6.92 -20.45 -1.86
C THR A 168 7.12 -18.93 -1.86
N ILE A 169 7.99 -18.45 -0.98
CA ILE A 169 8.29 -17.02 -0.82
C ILE A 169 8.88 -16.45 -2.11
N GLU A 170 9.73 -17.22 -2.81
CA GLU A 170 10.38 -16.83 -4.06
C GLU A 170 9.39 -16.71 -5.23
N GLU A 171 8.33 -17.52 -5.24
CA GLU A 171 7.22 -17.37 -6.20
C GLU A 171 6.32 -16.19 -5.86
N LEU A 172 6.11 -15.89 -4.57
CA LEU A 172 5.41 -14.67 -4.15
C LEU A 172 6.20 -13.41 -4.53
N GLU A 173 7.51 -13.38 -4.31
CA GLU A 173 8.40 -12.29 -4.74
C GLU A 173 8.45 -12.16 -6.26
N ARG A 174 8.48 -13.27 -7.00
CA ARG A 174 8.41 -13.29 -8.47
C ARG A 174 7.11 -12.63 -8.96
N ARG A 175 5.96 -12.93 -8.35
CA ARG A 175 4.68 -12.27 -8.64
C ARG A 175 4.69 -10.79 -8.24
N PHE A 176 5.26 -10.43 -7.09
CA PHE A 176 5.46 -9.03 -6.72
C PHE A 176 6.34 -8.29 -7.73
N ARG A 177 7.38 -8.92 -8.29
CA ARG A 177 8.27 -8.28 -9.28
C ARG A 177 7.56 -7.97 -10.60
N ILE A 178 6.54 -8.76 -10.98
CA ILE A 178 5.65 -8.46 -12.11
C ILE A 178 4.73 -7.26 -11.79
N VAL A 179 4.19 -7.21 -10.57
CA VAL A 179 3.24 -6.18 -10.09
C VAL A 179 3.90 -4.83 -9.81
N LEU A 180 5.15 -4.85 -9.33
CA LEU A 180 5.95 -3.69 -8.93
C LEU A 180 7.15 -3.48 -9.88
N ARG A 181 7.02 -3.91 -11.13
CA ARG A 181 8.02 -3.81 -12.21
C ARG A 181 8.56 -2.41 -12.47
N GLN A 182 7.79 -1.38 -12.10
CA GLN A 182 8.14 0.04 -12.17
C GLN A 182 9.13 0.50 -11.08
N LEU A 183 9.53 -0.37 -10.13
CA LEU A 183 10.42 -0.02 -9.04
C LEU A 183 11.88 -0.46 -9.30
N PRO A 184 12.88 0.38 -8.99
CA PRO A 184 14.27 -0.05 -8.90
C PRO A 184 14.45 -1.10 -7.79
N ALA A 185 15.57 -1.82 -7.79
CA ALA A 185 15.79 -2.98 -6.92
C ALA A 185 15.60 -2.66 -5.43
N ASP A 186 16.15 -1.54 -4.95
CA ASP A 186 16.13 -1.18 -3.53
C ASP A 186 14.72 -0.82 -3.05
N ALA A 187 14.01 0.02 -3.80
CA ALA A 187 12.62 0.39 -3.51
C ALA A 187 11.65 -0.79 -3.69
N PHE A 188 11.97 -1.75 -4.56
CA PHE A 188 11.24 -3.00 -4.66
C PHE A 188 11.41 -3.86 -3.40
N GLN A 189 12.64 -4.01 -2.91
CA GLN A 189 12.93 -4.76 -1.68
C GLN A 189 12.33 -4.09 -0.43
N GLU A 190 12.32 -2.75 -0.35
CA GLU A 190 11.60 -2.04 0.71
C GLU A 190 10.07 -2.30 0.63
N ALA A 191 9.48 -2.15 -0.56
CA ALA A 191 8.04 -2.38 -0.76
C ALA A 191 7.62 -3.82 -0.46
N VAL A 192 8.40 -4.82 -0.88
CA VAL A 192 8.16 -6.25 -0.60
C VAL A 192 8.35 -6.55 0.88
N GLY A 193 9.35 -5.99 1.56
CA GLY A 193 9.53 -6.13 3.00
C GLY A 193 8.32 -5.64 3.78
N VAL A 194 7.80 -4.46 3.44
CA VAL A 194 6.58 -3.91 4.06
C VAL A 194 5.34 -4.73 3.71
N LEU A 195 5.21 -5.26 2.48
CA LEU A 195 4.09 -6.15 2.11
C LEU A 195 4.15 -7.49 2.86
N THR A 196 5.34 -8.06 3.06
CA THR A 196 5.52 -9.30 3.80
C THR A 196 5.19 -9.10 5.28
N GLU A 197 5.75 -8.07 5.92
CA GLU A 197 5.49 -7.76 7.32
C GLU A 197 4.02 -7.38 7.60
N ARG A 198 3.39 -6.57 6.73
CA ARG A 198 2.06 -6.01 6.98
C ARG A 198 0.91 -6.82 6.39
N VAL A 199 1.12 -7.55 5.28
CA VAL A 199 0.05 -8.29 4.57
C VAL A 199 0.23 -9.79 4.71
N VAL A 200 1.41 -10.34 4.38
CA VAL A 200 1.63 -11.80 4.40
C VAL A 200 1.52 -12.33 5.84
N CYS A 201 2.29 -11.78 6.78
CA CYS A 201 2.20 -12.13 8.21
C CYS A 201 0.80 -11.95 8.83
N ALA A 202 -0.07 -11.13 8.22
CA ALA A 202 -1.42 -10.86 8.70
C ALA A 202 -2.46 -11.84 8.14
N MET A 203 -2.33 -12.25 6.87
CA MET A 203 -3.24 -13.19 6.19
C MET A 203 -2.87 -14.65 6.46
N ASP A 204 -1.59 -14.96 6.54
CA ASP A 204 -1.03 -16.27 6.82
C ASP A 204 0.00 -16.14 7.95
N PRO A 205 -0.41 -16.27 9.23
CA PRO A 205 0.49 -16.17 10.37
C PRO A 205 1.38 -17.42 10.57
N THR A 206 1.50 -18.26 9.53
CA THR A 206 2.23 -19.53 9.50
C THR A 206 3.18 -19.66 8.29
N TRP A 207 3.24 -18.64 7.44
CA TRP A 207 3.94 -18.64 6.13
C TRP A 207 5.38 -19.19 6.10
N TRP A 208 6.12 -19.06 7.21
CA TRP A 208 7.50 -19.53 7.34
C TRP A 208 7.62 -21.07 7.40
N LEU A 209 6.51 -21.81 7.48
CA LEU A 209 6.49 -23.28 7.54
C LEU A 209 6.60 -23.98 6.17
N GLY A 210 6.68 -23.22 5.07
CA GLY A 210 6.99 -23.76 3.73
C GLY A 210 6.20 -23.15 2.57
N GLY A 211 5.15 -22.38 2.84
CA GLY A 211 4.36 -21.73 1.80
C GLY A 211 3.36 -20.71 2.33
N VAL A 212 2.96 -19.79 1.45
CA VAL A 212 2.00 -18.71 1.70
C VAL A 212 0.67 -19.03 1.03
N GLN A 213 -0.44 -18.96 1.78
CA GLN A 213 -1.80 -18.99 1.23
C GLN A 213 -2.13 -17.69 0.47
N TRP A 214 -1.60 -17.58 -0.76
CA TRP A 214 -1.65 -16.36 -1.56
C TRP A 214 -3.05 -15.85 -1.95
N PRO A 215 -4.14 -16.64 -2.04
CA PRO A 215 -5.46 -16.08 -2.37
C PRO A 215 -5.94 -15.06 -1.32
N ALA A 216 -5.67 -15.31 -0.03
CA ALA A 216 -5.96 -14.34 1.05
C ALA A 216 -5.07 -13.09 0.95
N VAL A 217 -3.79 -13.26 0.60
CA VAL A 217 -2.87 -12.15 0.34
C VAL A 217 -3.35 -11.29 -0.83
N VAL A 218 -3.78 -11.89 -1.94
CA VAL A 218 -4.34 -11.17 -3.10
C VAL A 218 -5.64 -10.45 -2.75
N ALA A 219 -6.51 -11.04 -1.94
CA ALA A 219 -7.73 -10.39 -1.50
C ALA A 219 -7.46 -9.10 -0.69
N ALA A 220 -6.36 -9.06 0.07
CA ALA A 220 -5.90 -7.85 0.74
C ALA A 220 -5.16 -6.86 -0.18
N LEU A 221 -4.28 -7.35 -1.06
CA LEU A 221 -3.58 -6.53 -2.06
C LEU A 221 -4.56 -5.81 -3.01
N ALA A 222 -5.70 -6.44 -3.33
CA ALA A 222 -6.74 -5.87 -4.20
C ALA A 222 -7.30 -4.56 -3.65
N LEU A 223 -7.40 -4.38 -2.33
CA LEU A 223 -7.84 -3.12 -1.71
C LEU A 223 -6.75 -2.03 -1.79
N LEU A 224 -5.47 -2.42 -1.72
CA LEU A 224 -4.31 -1.53 -1.81
C LEU A 224 -3.99 -1.08 -3.24
N CYS A 225 -4.42 -1.84 -4.27
CA CYS A 225 -4.28 -1.46 -5.68
C CYS A 225 -5.04 -0.18 -6.06
N HIS A 226 -4.62 0.45 -7.14
CA HIS A 226 -5.35 1.53 -7.80
C HIS A 226 -6.46 1.03 -8.74
N GLY A 227 -7.56 1.79 -8.82
CA GLY A 227 -8.74 1.52 -9.63
C GLY A 227 -10.03 1.65 -8.82
N ASN A 228 -11.20 1.51 -9.47
CA ASN A 228 -12.48 1.79 -8.81
C ASN A 228 -12.74 0.83 -7.61
N LEU A 229 -13.25 1.34 -6.49
CA LEU A 229 -13.49 0.58 -5.27
C LEU A 229 -14.34 -0.67 -5.50
N ASP A 230 -15.40 -0.58 -6.30
CA ASP A 230 -16.26 -1.72 -6.64
C ASP A 230 -15.47 -2.84 -7.32
N THR A 231 -14.50 -2.50 -8.17
CA THR A 231 -13.62 -3.47 -8.84
C THR A 231 -12.58 -4.08 -7.90
N ARG A 232 -12.10 -3.35 -6.87
CA ARG A 232 -11.25 -3.91 -5.80
C ARG A 232 -12.02 -4.95 -5.00
N LEU A 233 -13.24 -4.61 -4.58
CA LEU A 233 -14.11 -5.50 -3.80
C LEU A 233 -14.49 -6.76 -4.59
N ARG A 234 -14.68 -6.65 -5.93
CA ARG A 234 -14.86 -7.83 -6.81
C ARG A 234 -13.62 -8.72 -6.87
N LEU A 235 -12.42 -8.15 -7.06
CA LEU A 235 -11.19 -8.97 -7.09
C LEU A 235 -10.89 -9.63 -5.73
N ALA A 236 -11.17 -8.93 -4.62
CA ALA A 236 -11.05 -9.50 -3.28
C ALA A 236 -12.01 -10.68 -3.06
N PHE A 237 -13.26 -10.56 -3.53
CA PHE A 237 -14.22 -11.66 -3.51
C PHE A 237 -13.81 -12.82 -4.42
N GLU A 238 -13.32 -12.54 -5.63
CA GLU A 238 -12.83 -13.55 -6.58
C GLU A 238 -11.66 -14.37 -6.00
N ALA A 239 -10.71 -13.69 -5.34
CA ALA A 239 -9.59 -14.36 -4.68
C ALA A 239 -10.05 -15.22 -3.48
N LEU A 240 -11.06 -14.80 -2.71
CA LEU A 240 -11.66 -15.64 -1.66
C LEU A 240 -12.46 -16.82 -2.23
N LEU A 241 -13.24 -16.63 -3.31
CA LEU A 241 -13.93 -17.73 -4.01
C LEU A 241 -12.94 -18.79 -4.48
N PHE A 242 -11.86 -18.35 -5.10
CA PHE A 242 -10.77 -19.22 -5.52
C PHE A 242 -10.13 -19.94 -4.32
N SER A 243 -9.92 -19.22 -3.20
CA SER A 243 -9.45 -19.80 -1.93
C SER A 243 -10.37 -20.91 -1.41
N ALA A 244 -11.69 -20.74 -1.49
CA ALA A 244 -12.67 -21.69 -0.98
C ALA A 244 -12.86 -22.93 -1.88
N THR A 245 -12.93 -22.70 -3.20
CA THR A 245 -13.28 -23.74 -4.18
C THR A 245 -12.07 -24.47 -4.76
N GLY A 246 -10.89 -23.85 -4.75
CA GLY A 246 -9.73 -24.31 -5.53
C GLY A 246 -9.89 -24.17 -7.05
N SER A 247 -11.07 -23.76 -7.54
CA SER A 247 -11.39 -23.70 -8.97
C SER A 247 -11.44 -22.26 -9.47
N PRO A 248 -10.85 -21.95 -10.64
CA PRO A 248 -11.00 -20.65 -11.29
C PRO A 248 -12.36 -20.47 -11.98
N VAL A 249 -13.15 -21.55 -12.08
CA VAL A 249 -14.51 -21.58 -12.60
C VAL A 249 -15.44 -22.06 -11.48
N ALA A 250 -16.31 -21.17 -11.00
CA ALA A 250 -17.43 -21.60 -10.16
C ALA A 250 -18.42 -22.34 -11.06
N MET A 251 -18.38 -23.68 -11.03
CA MET A 251 -19.38 -24.51 -11.68
C MET A 251 -20.75 -24.24 -11.03
N ASP A 252 -21.73 -23.92 -11.88
CA ASP A 252 -23.18 -23.92 -11.65
C ASP A 252 -23.69 -23.42 -10.28
N GLY A 253 -23.78 -22.09 -10.14
CA GLY A 253 -24.50 -21.47 -9.03
C GLY A 253 -24.28 -19.95 -8.92
N SER A 254 -24.91 -19.33 -7.93
CA SER A 254 -24.52 -18.00 -7.45
C SER A 254 -23.23 -18.14 -6.61
N PRO A 255 -22.08 -17.60 -7.06
CA PRO A 255 -20.81 -17.88 -6.41
C PRO A 255 -20.78 -17.22 -5.03
N SER A 256 -20.59 -18.04 -3.99
CA SER A 256 -20.62 -17.64 -2.59
C SER A 256 -19.49 -18.26 -1.78
N VAL A 257 -19.13 -17.63 -0.67
CA VAL A 257 -18.09 -18.07 0.27
C VAL A 257 -18.68 -18.40 1.64
N PRO A 258 -18.07 -19.30 2.42
CA PRO A 258 -18.43 -19.51 3.82
C PRO A 258 -18.28 -18.21 4.64
N SER A 259 -19.31 -17.87 5.42
CA SER A 259 -19.34 -16.65 6.27
C SER A 259 -18.14 -16.58 7.24
N ALA A 260 -17.69 -17.72 7.75
CA ALA A 260 -16.51 -17.82 8.61
C ALA A 260 -15.25 -17.28 7.91
N MET A 261 -15.02 -17.65 6.65
CA MET A 261 -13.85 -17.22 5.87
C MET A 261 -13.94 -15.73 5.48
N ALA A 262 -15.14 -15.25 5.09
CA ALA A 262 -15.35 -13.82 4.85
C ALA A 262 -15.09 -12.98 6.12
N SER A 263 -15.59 -13.45 7.26
CA SER A 263 -15.41 -12.79 8.56
C SER A 263 -13.97 -12.88 9.09
N GLN A 264 -13.25 -13.96 8.78
CA GLN A 264 -11.82 -14.13 9.07
C GLN A 264 -10.97 -13.17 8.22
N HIS A 265 -11.22 -13.09 6.90
CA HIS A 265 -10.54 -12.14 6.02
C HIS A 265 -10.76 -10.68 6.48
N ILE A 266 -11.99 -10.31 6.87
CA ILE A 266 -12.28 -8.98 7.42
C ILE A 266 -11.51 -8.71 8.72
N ARG A 267 -11.34 -9.71 9.60
CA ARG A 267 -10.49 -9.57 10.81
C ARG A 267 -9.02 -9.36 10.48
N TYR A 268 -8.47 -10.09 9.50
CA TYR A 268 -7.10 -9.86 9.06
C TYR A 268 -6.92 -8.50 8.37
N LEU A 269 -7.87 -8.05 7.54
CA LEU A 269 -7.83 -6.71 6.95
C LEU A 269 -7.77 -5.60 8.00
N LYS A 270 -8.38 -5.76 9.19
CA LYS A 270 -8.27 -4.79 10.28
C LYS A 270 -6.83 -4.68 10.82
N SER A 271 -6.10 -5.78 10.94
CA SER A 271 -4.68 -5.71 11.34
C SER A 271 -3.78 -5.13 10.25
N VAL A 272 -4.11 -5.30 8.96
CA VAL A 272 -3.40 -4.61 7.86
C VAL A 272 -3.67 -3.10 7.84
N LEU A 273 -4.95 -2.71 7.80
CA LEU A 273 -5.42 -1.37 7.40
C LEU A 273 -5.65 -0.41 8.58
N ASP A 274 -6.26 -0.88 9.68
CA ASP A 274 -6.60 -0.01 10.81
C ASP A 274 -5.42 0.15 11.79
N ALA A 275 -4.61 -0.88 11.97
CA ALA A 275 -3.53 -0.90 12.95
C ALA A 275 -2.47 0.19 12.67
N PRO A 276 -1.88 0.82 13.71
CA PRO A 276 -0.72 1.70 13.54
C PRO A 276 0.36 1.02 12.69
N LEU A 277 1.00 1.76 11.79
CA LEU A 277 2.10 1.22 10.97
C LEU A 277 3.31 0.86 11.85
N ASP A 278 3.51 1.67 12.89
CA ASP A 278 4.63 1.65 13.82
C ASP A 278 4.28 0.78 15.06
N GLY A 279 3.36 -0.19 14.93
CA GLY A 279 2.84 -1.03 16.02
C GLY A 279 2.54 -2.47 15.59
N SER A 280 2.65 -3.40 16.55
CA SER A 280 2.53 -4.86 16.32
C SER A 280 1.12 -5.29 15.91
N LEU A 281 1.03 -6.29 15.03
CA LEU A 281 -0.22 -6.84 14.50
C LEU A 281 -0.98 -7.59 15.61
N GLN A 282 -2.07 -7.00 16.10
CA GLN A 282 -2.96 -7.68 17.04
C GLN A 282 -3.87 -8.68 16.32
N LEU A 283 -3.81 -9.95 16.72
CA LEU A 283 -4.71 -11.01 16.26
C LEU A 283 -6.09 -10.82 16.89
N VAL A 284 -7.08 -10.44 16.06
CA VAL A 284 -8.45 -10.17 16.52
C VAL A 284 -9.22 -11.48 16.80
N PRO A 285 -9.74 -11.70 18.02
CA PRO A 285 -10.52 -12.90 18.36
C PRO A 285 -11.73 -13.11 17.45
N SER A 286 -12.24 -14.35 17.37
CA SER A 286 -13.40 -14.65 16.53
C SER A 286 -14.72 -14.45 17.30
N PRO A 287 -15.65 -13.61 16.81
CA PRO A 287 -17.06 -13.76 17.14
C PRO A 287 -17.62 -15.02 16.46
N SER A 288 -18.85 -15.40 16.83
CA SER A 288 -19.59 -16.49 16.21
C SER A 288 -19.92 -16.19 14.74
N SER A 289 -19.72 -17.19 13.86
CA SER A 289 -20.12 -17.12 12.45
C SER A 289 -21.62 -17.36 12.32
N SER A 290 -22.30 -16.63 11.42
CA SER A 290 -23.52 -17.14 10.83
C SER A 290 -23.21 -18.39 9.98
N ALA A 291 -24.15 -19.34 9.89
CA ALA A 291 -24.01 -20.51 9.02
C ALA A 291 -24.32 -20.20 7.54
N GLU A 292 -25.09 -19.13 7.29
CA GLU A 292 -25.54 -18.71 5.96
C GLU A 292 -24.34 -18.28 5.08
N PRO A 293 -24.28 -18.71 3.79
CA PRO A 293 -23.23 -18.28 2.87
C PRO A 293 -23.22 -16.77 2.61
N VAL A 294 -22.14 -16.29 1.99
CA VAL A 294 -21.92 -14.88 1.66
C VAL A 294 -21.65 -14.73 0.17
N ASP A 295 -22.55 -14.03 -0.53
CA ASP A 295 -22.41 -13.67 -1.94
C ASP A 295 -21.58 -12.38 -2.12
N LEU A 296 -21.36 -11.98 -3.38
CA LEU A 296 -20.63 -10.76 -3.72
C LEU A 296 -21.26 -9.50 -3.12
N HIS A 297 -22.59 -9.39 -3.10
CA HIS A 297 -23.29 -8.20 -2.59
C HIS A 297 -23.17 -8.08 -1.08
N LYS A 298 -23.42 -9.17 -0.35
CA LYS A 298 -23.27 -9.25 1.10
C LYS A 298 -21.81 -9.04 1.53
N TYR A 299 -20.84 -9.60 0.80
CA TYR A 299 -19.42 -9.37 1.04
C TYR A 299 -19.03 -7.89 0.88
N LYS A 300 -19.49 -7.22 -0.19
CA LYS A 300 -19.30 -5.76 -0.37
C LYS A 300 -19.88 -4.98 0.80
N SER A 301 -21.12 -5.29 1.20
CA SER A 301 -21.77 -4.63 2.35
C SER A 301 -21.00 -4.85 3.66
N MET A 302 -20.49 -6.05 3.90
CA MET A 302 -19.66 -6.36 5.07
C MET A 302 -18.34 -5.57 5.07
N LEU A 303 -17.65 -5.47 3.92
CA LEU A 303 -16.43 -4.68 3.79
C LEU A 303 -16.67 -3.17 3.94
N GLN A 304 -17.72 -2.63 3.33
CA GLN A 304 -18.07 -1.21 3.45
C GLN A 304 -18.47 -0.83 4.89
N LYS A 305 -19.15 -1.73 5.62
CA LYS A 305 -19.45 -1.55 7.06
C LYS A 305 -18.22 -1.70 7.95
N ALA A 306 -17.26 -2.55 7.58
CA ALA A 306 -16.02 -2.74 8.33
C ALA A 306 -15.00 -1.62 8.09
N PHE A 307 -14.98 -1.05 6.89
CA PHE A 307 -13.99 -0.07 6.42
C PHE A 307 -14.68 1.08 5.64
N PRO A 308 -15.53 1.90 6.29
CA PRO A 308 -16.26 3.00 5.62
C PRO A 308 -15.34 4.01 4.93
N PHE A 309 -14.11 4.16 5.45
CA PHE A 309 -13.08 5.02 4.89
C PHE A 309 -12.56 4.63 3.50
N LEU A 310 -12.88 3.43 2.97
CA LEU A 310 -12.44 3.01 1.63
C LEU A 310 -12.93 3.97 0.53
N VAL A 311 -14.13 4.55 0.68
CA VAL A 311 -14.67 5.56 -0.26
C VAL A 311 -13.86 6.85 -0.21
N LEU A 312 -13.27 7.20 0.94
CA LEU A 312 -12.34 8.33 1.03
C LEU A 312 -10.96 7.97 0.48
N VAL A 313 -10.49 6.73 0.60
CA VAL A 313 -9.21 6.29 0.01
C VAL A 313 -9.24 6.39 -1.51
N GLU A 314 -10.30 5.91 -2.16
CA GLU A 314 -10.53 6.07 -3.61
C GLU A 314 -10.50 7.55 -4.02
N ARG A 315 -11.20 8.41 -3.28
CA ARG A 315 -11.20 9.87 -3.55
C ARG A 315 -9.81 10.49 -3.36
N LEU A 316 -9.06 10.10 -2.32
CA LEU A 316 -7.67 10.52 -2.05
C LEU A 316 -6.63 9.94 -3.03
N GLU A 317 -7.02 9.08 -3.96
CA GLU A 317 -6.20 8.65 -5.12
C GLU A 317 -6.46 9.48 -6.38
N GLN A 318 -7.68 10.02 -6.52
CA GLN A 318 -8.09 10.85 -7.66
C GLN A 318 -7.69 12.33 -7.51
N VAL A 319 -7.12 12.72 -6.35
CA VAL A 319 -6.61 14.07 -6.10
C VAL A 319 -5.32 14.29 -6.90
N GLU A 320 -5.45 14.97 -8.04
CA GLU A 320 -4.32 15.63 -8.69
C GLU A 320 -3.73 16.71 -7.77
N HIS A 321 -2.41 16.95 -7.86
CA HIS A 321 -1.70 17.81 -6.91
C HIS A 321 -1.95 19.32 -7.06
N THR A 322 -2.96 19.73 -7.84
CA THR A 322 -3.42 21.12 -7.92
C THR A 322 -3.78 21.64 -6.52
N PRO A 323 -3.08 22.66 -5.98
CA PRO A 323 -3.44 23.26 -4.70
C PRO A 323 -4.73 24.06 -4.86
N GLN A 324 -5.66 23.90 -3.92
CA GLN A 324 -6.84 24.74 -3.85
C GLN A 324 -6.46 26.15 -3.39
N SER A 325 -7.28 27.14 -3.73
CA SER A 325 -7.14 28.52 -3.24
C SER A 325 -7.38 28.67 -1.73
N MET A 326 -7.69 27.58 -1.02
CA MET A 326 -7.93 27.54 0.42
C MET A 326 -6.69 27.03 1.16
N ALA A 327 -6.27 27.78 2.18
CA ALA A 327 -5.21 27.38 3.11
C ALA A 327 -5.82 26.71 4.37
N CYS A 328 -5.14 25.69 4.89
CA CYS A 328 -5.53 25.05 6.14
C CYS A 328 -5.27 26.00 7.32
N SER A 329 -6.31 26.29 8.12
CA SER A 329 -6.26 27.25 9.24
C SER A 329 -5.43 26.77 10.45
N VAL A 330 -4.75 25.63 10.35
CA VAL A 330 -3.89 25.04 11.40
C VAL A 330 -2.42 24.98 10.95
N CYS A 331 -2.14 24.48 9.74
CA CYS A 331 -0.76 24.34 9.24
C CYS A 331 -0.35 25.38 8.19
N ALA A 332 -1.24 26.33 7.85
CA ALA A 332 -1.12 27.35 6.80
C ALA A 332 -0.89 26.83 5.35
N GLY A 333 -0.55 25.55 5.17
CA GLY A 333 -0.35 24.94 3.85
C GLY A 333 -1.63 24.93 3.01
N ALA A 334 -1.45 25.03 1.69
CA ALA A 334 -2.54 24.89 0.71
C ALA A 334 -3.21 23.52 0.83
N VAL A 335 -4.53 23.51 0.70
CA VAL A 335 -5.32 22.28 0.74
C VAL A 335 -5.17 21.52 -0.59
N GLN A 336 -4.95 20.21 -0.50
CA GLN A 336 -5.06 19.27 -1.62
C GLN A 336 -6.14 18.24 -1.28
N GLY A 337 -7.13 18.09 -2.17
CA GLY A 337 -8.21 17.11 -2.00
C GLY A 337 -9.32 17.53 -1.03
N PRO A 338 -9.93 16.58 -0.30
CA PRO A 338 -11.02 16.86 0.63
C PRO A 338 -10.61 17.79 1.78
N TYR A 339 -11.53 18.65 2.22
CA TYR A 339 -11.33 19.53 3.38
C TYR A 339 -12.58 19.71 4.22
N PHE A 340 -12.36 20.16 5.45
CA PHE A 340 -13.38 20.16 6.50
C PHE A 340 -13.57 21.57 7.04
N THR A 341 -14.72 22.19 6.72
CA THR A 341 -15.06 23.54 7.19
C THR A 341 -15.84 23.46 8.49
N CYS A 342 -15.35 24.08 9.56
CA CYS A 342 -16.08 24.18 10.83
C CYS A 342 -17.21 25.21 10.69
N LEU A 343 -18.45 24.81 10.97
CA LEU A 343 -19.65 25.61 10.72
C LEU A 343 -20.21 26.33 11.95
N ASN A 344 -20.03 25.75 13.15
CA ASN A 344 -20.63 26.21 14.41
C ASN A 344 -19.76 27.21 15.21
N VAL A 345 -18.74 27.81 14.59
CA VAL A 345 -17.86 28.83 15.19
C VAL A 345 -17.65 29.99 14.24
N TYR A 346 -17.34 31.18 14.77
CA TYR A 346 -17.09 32.38 13.99
C TYR A 346 -15.73 33.03 14.35
N PRO A 347 -14.94 33.50 13.38
CA PRO A 347 -15.10 33.25 11.94
C PRO A 347 -14.81 31.78 11.61
N LYS A 348 -15.53 31.24 10.61
CA LYS A 348 -15.38 29.84 10.16
C LYS A 348 -13.93 29.56 9.74
N PHE A 349 -13.50 28.31 9.90
CA PHE A 349 -12.15 27.87 9.58
C PHE A 349 -12.15 26.53 8.85
N SER A 350 -11.10 26.24 8.07
CA SER A 350 -11.01 25.05 7.23
C SER A 350 -9.77 24.22 7.55
N LEU A 351 -9.92 22.89 7.61
CA LEU A 351 -8.83 21.94 7.86
C LEU A 351 -8.61 21.03 6.65
N CYS A 352 -7.34 20.79 6.31
CA CYS A 352 -6.97 19.68 5.43
C CYS A 352 -7.13 18.33 6.16
N CYS A 353 -7.18 17.22 5.40
CA CYS A 353 -7.34 15.87 5.97
C CYS A 353 -6.38 15.57 7.14
N HIS A 354 -5.10 15.98 7.04
CA HIS A 354 -4.08 15.69 8.05
C HIS A 354 -4.38 16.37 9.40
N CYS A 355 -4.73 17.67 9.40
CA CYS A 355 -5.08 18.39 10.63
C CYS A 355 -6.40 17.88 11.22
N TYR A 356 -7.41 17.64 10.38
CA TYR A 356 -8.71 17.11 10.79
C TYR A 356 -8.60 15.71 11.42
N ALA A 357 -7.93 14.76 10.74
CA ALA A 357 -7.67 13.41 11.25
C ALA A 357 -6.89 13.39 12.57
N SER A 358 -6.07 14.40 12.81
CA SER A 358 -5.24 14.54 14.02
C SER A 358 -5.99 15.23 15.17
N GLY A 359 -7.21 15.73 14.96
CA GLY A 359 -7.99 16.46 15.98
C GLY A 359 -7.49 17.89 16.24
N MET A 360 -6.72 18.46 15.30
CA MET A 360 -6.06 19.75 15.50
C MET A 360 -6.98 20.91 15.16
N ILE A 361 -6.99 21.93 16.01
CA ILE A 361 -7.80 23.15 15.88
C ILE A 361 -6.91 24.41 16.01
N PRO A 362 -7.31 25.54 15.40
CA PRO A 362 -6.64 26.82 15.61
C PRO A 362 -6.71 27.21 17.09
N VAL A 363 -5.60 27.68 17.67
CA VAL A 363 -5.47 27.92 19.13
C VAL A 363 -6.56 28.84 19.69
N ARG A 364 -6.97 29.86 18.93
CA ARG A 364 -8.05 30.79 19.29
C ARG A 364 -9.41 30.13 19.58
N PHE A 365 -9.59 28.85 19.21
CA PHE A 365 -10.81 28.09 19.44
C PHE A 365 -10.68 26.98 20.50
N GLN A 366 -9.54 26.84 21.19
CA GLN A 366 -9.30 25.75 22.16
C GLN A 366 -10.38 25.60 23.25
N GLY A 367 -11.06 26.68 23.64
CA GLY A 367 -12.15 26.68 24.62
C GLY A 367 -13.52 26.21 24.12
N HIS A 368 -13.75 26.06 22.81
CA HIS A 368 -15.07 25.66 22.29
C HIS A 368 -15.39 24.19 22.60
N GLN A 369 -16.51 23.91 23.25
CA GLN A 369 -16.87 22.55 23.67
C GLN A 369 -16.96 21.57 22.49
N SER A 370 -17.54 21.96 21.35
CA SER A 370 -17.69 21.09 20.17
C SER A 370 -17.48 21.83 18.85
N PHE A 371 -17.14 21.06 17.81
CA PHE A 371 -16.86 21.52 16.45
C PHE A 371 -17.65 20.68 15.45
N ILE A 372 -18.52 21.31 14.66
CA ILE A 372 -19.34 20.66 13.65
C ILE A 372 -18.73 20.98 12.28
N PHE A 373 -18.21 19.96 11.60
CA PHE A 373 -17.55 20.10 10.31
C PHE A 373 -18.44 19.63 9.15
N ARG A 374 -18.35 20.32 8.01
CA ARG A 374 -18.81 19.83 6.71
C ARG A 374 -17.61 19.43 5.86
N GLU A 375 -17.64 18.26 5.24
CA GLU A 375 -16.68 17.87 4.21
C GLU A 375 -16.98 18.58 2.89
N HIS A 376 -15.93 18.99 2.19
CA HIS A 376 -15.97 19.57 0.86
C HIS A 376 -14.96 18.86 -0.03
N MET A 377 -15.33 18.62 -1.28
CA MET A 377 -14.41 18.46 -2.40
C MET A 377 -14.80 19.46 -3.47
N GLU A 378 -13.82 19.98 -4.23
CA GLU A 378 -14.13 20.47 -5.57
C GLU A 378 -14.30 19.27 -6.50
N GLU A 379 -15.27 19.33 -7.41
CA GLU A 379 -15.32 18.42 -8.55
C GLU A 379 -14.06 18.65 -9.42
N PRO A 380 -13.42 17.58 -9.95
CA PRO A 380 -12.28 17.74 -10.85
C PRO A 380 -12.69 18.58 -12.07
N ILE A 381 -11.76 19.40 -12.58
CA ILE A 381 -12.06 20.45 -13.56
C ILE A 381 -12.70 19.91 -14.85
N ALA A 382 -12.43 18.65 -15.21
CA ALA A 382 -13.11 17.92 -16.28
C ALA A 382 -14.66 17.91 -16.15
N GLY A 383 -15.18 17.83 -14.92
CA GLY A 383 -16.62 17.91 -14.65
C GLY A 383 -17.22 19.30 -14.85
N ARG A 384 -16.43 20.37 -14.65
CA ARG A 384 -16.86 21.75 -14.92
C ARG A 384 -17.04 22.00 -16.42
N PHE A 385 -16.17 21.44 -17.26
CA PHE A 385 -16.33 21.49 -18.72
C PHE A 385 -17.58 20.74 -19.18
N PHE A 386 -17.82 19.51 -18.70
CA PHE A 386 -19.02 18.77 -19.08
C PHE A 386 -20.33 19.47 -18.69
N LYS A 387 -20.42 20.03 -17.48
CA LYS A 387 -21.61 20.80 -17.05
C LYS A 387 -21.84 22.07 -17.89
N PHE A 388 -20.79 22.70 -18.41
CA PHE A 388 -20.92 23.82 -19.35
C PHE A 388 -21.44 23.38 -20.73
N VAL A 389 -21.04 22.20 -21.22
CA VAL A 389 -21.44 21.68 -22.53
C VAL A 389 -22.85 21.09 -22.53
N THR A 390 -23.29 20.46 -21.43
CA THR A 390 -24.66 19.89 -21.33
C THR A 390 -25.70 20.87 -20.78
N GLY A 391 -25.32 22.13 -20.51
CA GLY A 391 -26.22 23.17 -19.99
C GLY A 391 -27.12 23.85 -21.04
N TRP A 392 -27.08 23.40 -22.30
CA TRP A 392 -27.89 23.92 -23.41
C TRP A 392 -28.68 22.79 -24.08
N ARG A 393 -29.87 22.50 -23.56
CA ARG A 393 -30.98 21.79 -24.24
C ARG A 393 -32.29 21.97 -23.48
#